data_AF-W9XUT6-F1
#
_entry.id   AF-W9XUT6-F1
#
_cell.length_a   1.000
_cell.length_b   1.000
_cell.length_c   1.000
_cell.angle_alpha   90.00
_cell.angle_beta   90.00
_cell.angle_gamma   90.00
#
_symmetry.space_group_name_H-M   'P 1'
#
loop_
_entity.id
_entity.type
_entity.pdbx_description
1 polymer ?
#
loop_
_entity_poly.entity_id
_entity_poly.type
_entity_poly.pdbx_seq_one_letter_code
_entity_poly.pdbx_strand_id
1 'polypeptide(L)'
;MDDSESCILVGYSQQDTPPPGDVGAPPESDEISDIMREVENLRAGRGDVTPQPHLTFPLSPNNLKVLEEKFRDDWFWNEKLHWEYSGLTAEFVIKMLSQPQQVVVSSVGFNIESQFEVFRSASDDKVAKFGQDFYGIGSSHVKPCYEGLLSKRCPDLSWAHWGHSFYPGLVIEVGYSQTRKSMENRVFDYFYGSKGKIKIVISIDLKPSKKSKKASIEMWKSSVRRQGTKLEIDYKLHATSDFRNDDGSPNLDSGVRFTLQEIAPDAPGAEGVGNCFMEITGNKLYEALCRGEKSLAAEERGLKEAQSIEIAPPRHLTLGRAEVMEQYPDLDYQYD
;
A
#
# COMPACT_ATOMS: atom_id res chain seq x y z
N MET A 1 23.20 30.83 45.12
CA MET A 1 23.94 32.06 44.81
C MET A 1 24.30 31.93 43.34
N ASP A 2 23.32 31.93 42.44
CA ASP A 2 22.38 33.01 42.10
C ASP A 2 22.98 33.97 41.05
N ASP A 3 22.08 34.48 40.21
CA ASP A 3 22.22 35.42 39.09
C ASP A 3 22.57 34.79 37.72
N SER A 4 21.63 34.48 36.82
CA SER A 4 20.52 35.22 36.19
C SER A 4 20.92 36.04 34.95
N GLU A 5 20.42 35.58 33.80
CA GLU A 5 19.81 36.32 32.67
C GLU A 5 20.28 37.73 32.28
N SER A 6 20.61 37.89 31.00
CA SER A 6 20.17 39.07 30.22
C SER A 6 20.08 38.73 28.72
N CYS A 7 18.92 38.26 28.29
CA CYS A 7 18.52 38.28 26.87
C CYS A 7 17.88 39.63 26.55
N ILE A 8 18.34 40.26 25.48
CA ILE A 8 17.85 41.55 24.99
C ILE A 8 16.45 41.35 24.37
N LEU A 9 15.45 41.99 24.98
CA LEU A 9 14.09 42.12 24.47
C LEU A 9 14.05 43.09 23.28
N VAL A 10 13.69 42.59 22.10
CA VAL A 10 13.23 43.41 20.97
C VAL A 10 11.70 43.51 21.09
N GLY A 11 11.21 44.72 21.36
CA GLY A 11 9.80 45.01 21.59
C GLY A 11 8.93 44.77 20.36
N TYR A 12 7.93 43.91 20.50
CA TYR A 12 6.79 43.85 19.60
C TYR A 12 5.65 44.70 20.17
N SER A 13 5.20 45.65 19.36
CA SER A 13 4.02 46.49 19.57
C SER A 13 2.80 45.63 19.89
N GLN A 14 2.14 45.92 21.01
CA GLN A 14 0.81 45.40 21.32
C GLN A 14 -0.18 45.88 20.24
N GLN A 15 -0.85 44.94 19.59
CA GLN A 15 -2.09 45.19 18.87
C GLN A 15 -3.22 44.52 19.66
N ASP A 16 -4.29 45.28 19.88
CA ASP A 16 -5.45 44.95 20.69
C ASP A 16 -6.13 43.64 20.27
N THR A 17 -6.34 42.72 21.21
CA THR A 17 -7.19 41.54 21.03
C THR A 17 -8.67 41.89 21.26
N PRO A 18 -9.61 41.51 20.38
CA PRO A 18 -11.04 41.58 20.66
C PRO A 18 -11.47 40.48 21.65
N PRO A 19 -12.62 40.63 22.33
CA PRO A 19 -13.06 39.73 23.39
C PRO A 19 -13.47 38.34 22.84
N PRO A 20 -13.50 37.29 23.70
CA PRO A 20 -13.73 35.92 23.29
C PRO A 20 -15.19 35.73 22.87
N GLY A 21 -15.43 35.79 21.56
CA GLY A 21 -16.63 35.27 20.93
C GLY A 21 -16.49 33.77 20.70
N ASP A 22 -17.55 33.04 21.03
CA ASP A 22 -17.79 31.62 20.82
C ASP A 22 -17.06 31.05 19.59
N VAL A 23 -15.93 30.37 19.81
CA VAL A 23 -15.16 29.74 18.72
C VAL A 23 -15.88 28.45 18.37
N GLY A 24 -16.89 28.57 17.52
CA GLY A 24 -17.39 27.44 16.75
C GLY A 24 -16.21 26.74 16.08
N ALA A 25 -16.29 25.40 15.98
CA ALA A 25 -15.26 24.57 15.38
C ALA A 25 -14.70 25.23 14.10
N PRO A 26 -13.36 25.30 13.92
CA PRO A 26 -12.79 25.89 12.73
C PRO A 26 -13.42 25.25 11.49
N PRO A 27 -13.80 26.04 10.46
CA PRO A 27 -14.42 25.50 9.27
C PRO A 27 -13.52 24.39 8.70
N GLU A 28 -14.10 23.23 8.42
CA GLU A 28 -13.39 22.13 7.78
C GLU A 28 -12.78 22.65 6.48
N SER A 29 -11.46 22.68 6.40
CA SER A 29 -10.75 23.12 5.20
C SER A 29 -11.22 22.31 3.99
N ASP A 30 -11.27 22.92 2.81
CA ASP A 30 -11.65 22.25 1.55
C ASP A 30 -10.91 20.91 1.34
N GLU A 31 -9.64 20.82 1.77
CA GLU A 31 -8.82 19.59 1.75
C GLU A 31 -9.47 18.39 2.48
N ILE A 32 -10.03 18.62 3.67
CA ILE A 32 -10.64 17.58 4.50
C ILE A 32 -12.00 17.19 3.93
N SER A 33 -12.80 18.19 3.54
CA SER A 33 -14.16 18.00 3.03
C SER A 33 -14.19 17.11 1.79
N ASP A 34 -13.23 17.26 0.88
CA ASP A 34 -13.14 16.44 -0.33
C ASP A 34 -12.80 14.98 -0.01
N ILE A 35 -11.84 14.73 0.89
CA ILE A 35 -11.48 13.39 1.34
C ILE A 35 -12.66 12.71 2.02
N MET A 36 -13.34 13.41 2.92
CA MET A 36 -14.49 12.86 3.64
C MET A 36 -15.64 12.50 2.71
N ARG A 37 -15.95 13.38 1.75
CA ARG A 37 -16.96 13.10 0.73
C ARG A 37 -16.64 11.81 0.00
N GLU A 38 -15.38 11.60 -0.36
CA GLU A 38 -14.97 10.39 -1.06
C GLU A 38 -15.01 9.13 -0.19
N VAL A 39 -14.58 9.22 1.08
CA VAL A 39 -14.70 8.11 2.03
C VAL A 39 -16.16 7.68 2.20
N GLU A 40 -17.09 8.62 2.31
CA GLU A 40 -18.52 8.31 2.41
C GLU A 40 -19.12 7.76 1.12
N ASN A 41 -18.65 8.22 -0.05
CA ASN A 41 -19.04 7.63 -1.33
C ASN A 41 -18.59 6.17 -1.42
N LEU A 42 -17.34 5.87 -1.08
CA LEU A 42 -16.81 4.50 -1.07
C LEU A 42 -17.53 3.62 -0.05
N ARG A 43 -17.79 4.15 1.15
CA ARG A 43 -18.52 3.45 2.21
C ARG A 43 -19.92 3.05 1.76
N ALA A 44 -20.62 3.96 1.08
CA ALA A 44 -21.97 3.71 0.59
C ALA A 44 -22.03 2.90 -0.71
N GLY A 45 -20.89 2.46 -1.26
CA GLY A 45 -20.82 1.79 -2.56
C GLY A 45 -21.21 2.70 -3.73
N ARG A 46 -21.17 4.02 -3.53
CA ARG A 46 -21.50 5.07 -4.52
C ARG A 46 -20.27 5.60 -5.26
N GLY A 47 -19.10 4.99 -5.04
CA GLY A 47 -17.90 5.32 -5.81
C GLY A 47 -18.18 5.11 -7.30
N ASP A 48 -17.84 6.10 -8.11
CA ASP A 48 -17.89 5.95 -9.56
C ASP A 48 -17.11 4.68 -9.93
N VAL A 49 -17.68 3.85 -10.80
CA VAL A 49 -17.02 2.66 -11.40
C VAL A 49 -15.84 3.08 -12.31
N THR A 50 -15.34 4.31 -12.16
CA THR A 50 -14.19 4.80 -12.87
C THR A 50 -12.93 4.05 -12.46
N PRO A 51 -12.10 3.62 -13.43
CA PRO A 51 -10.97 2.74 -13.22
C PRO A 51 -9.73 3.48 -12.68
N GLN A 52 -9.89 4.56 -11.90
CA GLN A 52 -8.74 5.23 -11.28
C GLN A 52 -8.37 4.49 -10.00
N PRO A 53 -7.27 3.71 -9.99
CA PRO A 53 -6.89 2.91 -8.82
C PRO A 53 -6.38 3.77 -7.66
N HIS A 54 -6.21 5.08 -7.86
CA HIS A 54 -5.67 6.01 -6.87
C HIS A 54 -6.41 7.33 -6.94
N LEU A 55 -6.97 7.77 -5.82
CA LEU A 55 -7.49 9.14 -5.66
C LEU A 55 -6.48 9.90 -4.80
N THR A 56 -5.95 11.00 -5.33
CA THR A 56 -4.90 11.79 -4.66
C THR A 56 -5.45 13.16 -4.28
N PHE A 57 -5.22 13.55 -3.04
CA PHE A 57 -5.67 14.80 -2.46
C PHE A 57 -4.47 15.54 -1.85
N PRO A 58 -4.31 16.85 -2.07
CA PRO A 58 -3.40 17.64 -1.25
C PRO A 58 -3.92 17.63 0.20
N LEU A 59 -3.03 17.39 1.15
CA LEU A 59 -3.39 17.36 2.56
C LEU A 59 -2.20 17.80 3.41
N SER A 60 -2.37 18.86 4.19
CA SER A 60 -1.32 19.29 5.10
C SER A 60 -1.12 18.29 6.27
N PRO A 61 0.10 18.21 6.87
CA PRO A 61 0.33 17.36 8.04
C PRO A 61 -0.58 17.64 9.24
N ASN A 62 -1.04 18.88 9.39
CA ASN A 62 -1.96 19.24 10.47
C ASN A 62 -3.37 18.71 10.17
N ASN A 63 -3.83 18.80 8.92
CA ASN A 63 -5.13 18.28 8.51
C ASN A 63 -5.16 16.75 8.51
N LEU A 64 -4.03 16.08 8.28
CA LEU A 64 -3.92 14.64 8.48
C LEU A 64 -4.24 14.24 9.93
N LYS A 65 -3.71 14.97 10.92
CA LYS A 65 -4.02 14.69 12.34
C LYS A 65 -5.51 14.86 12.64
N VAL A 66 -6.14 15.86 12.04
CA VAL A 66 -7.60 16.07 12.16
C VAL A 66 -8.37 14.88 11.58
N LEU A 67 -7.98 14.39 10.40
CA LEU A 67 -8.60 13.21 9.79
C LEU A 67 -8.38 11.94 10.62
N GLU A 68 -7.15 11.68 11.08
CA GLU A 68 -6.83 10.53 11.93
C GLU A 68 -7.60 10.55 13.26
N GLU A 69 -7.78 11.73 13.85
CA GLU A 69 -8.60 11.90 15.05
C GLU A 69 -10.07 11.61 14.77
N LYS A 70 -10.59 12.15 13.66
CA LYS A 70 -12.00 12.01 13.28
C LYS A 70 -12.39 10.56 12.98
N PHE A 71 -11.48 9.80 12.38
CA PHE A 71 -11.70 8.40 12.01
C PHE A 71 -11.04 7.40 12.98
N ARG A 72 -10.61 7.84 14.16
CA ARG A 72 -9.87 7.01 15.11
C ARG A 72 -10.54 5.65 15.36
N ASP A 73 -11.85 5.67 15.60
CA ASP A 73 -12.63 4.48 15.95
C ASP A 73 -13.47 3.95 14.78
N ASP A 74 -13.19 4.41 13.56
CA ASP A 74 -13.96 4.06 12.38
C ASP A 74 -13.46 2.77 11.73
N TRP A 75 -14.27 1.71 11.79
CA TRP A 75 -13.89 0.40 11.25
C TRP A 75 -13.61 0.44 9.73
N PHE A 76 -14.35 1.26 8.98
CA PHE A 76 -14.18 1.33 7.53
C PHE A 76 -12.83 1.96 7.20
N TRP A 77 -12.48 3.05 7.87
CA TRP A 77 -11.20 3.73 7.73
C TRP A 77 -10.01 2.86 8.14
N ASN A 78 -10.15 2.11 9.24
CA ASN A 78 -9.06 1.34 9.82
C ASN A 78 -8.85 -0.02 9.15
N GLU A 79 -9.93 -0.70 8.76
CA GLU A 79 -9.88 -2.10 8.32
C GLU A 79 -10.19 -2.31 6.84
N LYS A 80 -10.91 -1.37 6.19
CA LYS A 80 -11.39 -1.55 4.81
C LYS A 80 -10.74 -0.58 3.81
N LEU A 81 -10.56 0.67 4.21
CA LEU A 81 -9.99 1.70 3.36
C LEU A 81 -8.46 1.56 3.31
N HIS A 82 -7.91 1.34 2.13
CA HIS A 82 -6.47 1.38 1.92
C HIS A 82 -6.09 2.82 1.60
N TRP A 83 -5.30 3.46 2.47
CA TRP A 83 -4.85 4.81 2.24
C TRP A 83 -3.38 5.01 2.60
N GLU A 84 -2.78 6.00 1.97
CA GLU A 84 -1.40 6.42 2.19
C GLU A 84 -1.32 7.92 2.39
N TYR A 85 -0.24 8.34 3.03
CA TYR A 85 0.14 9.72 3.14
C TYR A 85 1.64 9.89 2.91
N SER A 86 1.99 10.89 2.12
CA SER A 86 3.36 11.28 1.83
C SER A 86 3.70 12.57 2.60
N GLY A 87 4.53 12.47 3.63
CA GLY A 87 5.03 13.66 4.33
C GLY A 87 5.91 14.55 3.43
N LEU A 88 6.55 13.95 2.44
CA LEU A 88 7.41 14.65 1.48
C LEU A 88 6.61 15.52 0.50
N THR A 89 5.48 15.01 0.01
CA THR A 89 4.67 15.69 -1.02
C THR A 89 3.39 16.31 -0.48
N ALA A 90 3.06 16.08 0.80
CA ALA A 90 1.80 16.48 1.42
C ALA A 90 0.58 15.97 0.64
N GLU A 91 0.65 14.70 0.22
CA GLU A 91 -0.39 14.03 -0.58
C GLU A 91 -1.00 12.88 0.22
N PHE A 92 -2.33 12.90 0.32
CA PHE A 92 -3.15 11.78 0.80
C PHE A 92 -3.67 10.99 -0.40
N VAL A 93 -3.51 9.67 -0.35
CA VAL A 93 -3.91 8.78 -1.45
C VAL A 93 -4.85 7.71 -0.95
N ILE A 94 -6.03 7.61 -1.52
CA ILE A 94 -6.90 6.44 -1.36
C ILE A 94 -6.52 5.43 -2.45
N LYS A 95 -6.12 4.23 -2.04
CA LYS A 95 -5.77 3.11 -2.93
C LYS A 95 -6.99 2.22 -3.16
N MET A 96 -7.29 1.97 -4.42
CA MET A 96 -8.27 1.01 -4.90
C MET A 96 -7.56 0.00 -5.79
N LEU A 97 -7.39 -1.23 -5.31
CA LEU A 97 -6.73 -2.26 -6.10
C LEU A 97 -7.67 -2.73 -7.23
N SER A 98 -7.23 -2.57 -8.48
CA SER A 98 -7.96 -3.13 -9.62
C SER A 98 -7.88 -4.66 -9.62
N GLN A 99 -8.86 -5.34 -10.24
CA GLN A 99 -8.87 -6.81 -10.32
C GLN A 99 -7.55 -7.37 -10.91
N PRO A 100 -6.97 -6.79 -12.00
CA PRO A 100 -5.67 -7.25 -12.49
C PRO A 100 -4.53 -7.05 -11.48
N GLN A 101 -4.52 -5.93 -10.76
CA GLN A 101 -3.53 -5.64 -9.74
C GLN A 101 -3.60 -6.65 -8.59
N GLN A 102 -4.78 -6.97 -8.09
CA GLN A 102 -4.97 -7.96 -7.00
C GLN A 102 -4.45 -9.36 -7.38
N VAL A 103 -4.71 -9.80 -8.62
CA VAL A 103 -4.23 -11.10 -9.10
C VAL A 103 -2.72 -11.12 -9.23
N VAL A 104 -2.10 -10.04 -9.71
CA VAL A 104 -0.63 -9.92 -9.77
C VAL A 104 -0.03 -9.91 -8.37
N VAL A 105 -0.56 -9.10 -7.45
CA VAL A 105 -0.13 -9.05 -6.04
C VAL A 105 -0.19 -10.45 -5.41
N SER A 106 -1.32 -11.14 -5.54
CA SER A 106 -1.49 -12.49 -5.00
C SER A 106 -0.49 -13.49 -5.60
N SER A 107 -0.28 -13.44 -6.91
CA SER A 107 0.65 -14.34 -7.59
C SER A 107 2.11 -14.08 -7.20
N VAL A 108 2.50 -12.82 -7.03
CA VAL A 108 3.85 -12.45 -6.59
C VAL A 108 4.06 -12.84 -5.14
N GLY A 109 3.09 -12.57 -4.26
CA GLY A 109 3.13 -12.97 -2.85
C GLY A 109 3.33 -14.47 -2.70
N PHE A 110 2.53 -15.28 -3.41
CA PHE A 110 2.67 -16.74 -3.41
C PHE A 110 4.04 -17.19 -3.93
N ASN A 111 4.53 -16.59 -5.02
CA ASN A 111 5.84 -16.91 -5.56
C ASN A 111 6.97 -16.67 -4.55
N ILE A 112 6.97 -15.51 -3.88
CA ILE A 112 7.99 -15.14 -2.91
C ILE A 112 7.93 -16.05 -1.68
N GLU A 113 6.74 -16.29 -1.12
CA GLU A 113 6.60 -17.22 0.01
C GLU A 113 7.01 -18.65 -0.35
N SER A 114 6.68 -19.14 -1.54
CA SER A 114 7.11 -20.48 -1.96
C SER A 114 8.64 -20.62 -2.00
N GLN A 115 9.37 -19.55 -2.31
CA GLN A 115 10.82 -19.54 -2.28
C GLN A 115 11.35 -19.46 -0.84
N PHE A 116 10.71 -18.67 0.03
CA PHE A 116 11.05 -18.70 1.46
C PHE A 116 10.86 -20.09 2.07
N GLU A 117 9.79 -20.82 1.74
CA GLU A 117 9.57 -22.19 2.23
C GLU A 117 10.70 -23.15 1.84
N VAL A 118 11.24 -23.02 0.62
CA VAL A 118 12.41 -23.80 0.19
C VAL A 118 13.62 -23.51 1.08
N PHE A 119 13.85 -22.25 1.44
CA PHE A 119 14.95 -21.88 2.33
C PHE A 119 14.72 -22.33 3.77
N ARG A 120 13.51 -22.15 4.31
CA ARG A 120 13.10 -22.57 5.66
C ARG A 120 13.31 -24.07 5.91
N SER A 121 13.21 -24.86 4.84
CA SER A 121 13.34 -26.32 4.83
C SER A 121 14.65 -26.82 4.20
N ALA A 122 15.64 -25.94 4.00
CA ALA A 122 16.91 -26.31 3.40
C ALA A 122 17.68 -27.33 4.26
N SER A 123 18.44 -28.22 3.63
CA SER A 123 19.32 -29.16 4.34
C SER A 123 20.55 -28.49 4.96
N ASP A 124 20.91 -27.30 4.50
CA ASP A 124 21.94 -26.47 5.13
C ASP A 124 21.34 -25.74 6.34
N ASP A 125 21.79 -26.10 7.54
CA ASP A 125 21.32 -25.54 8.80
C ASP A 125 21.41 -24.01 8.88
N LYS A 126 22.41 -23.39 8.23
CA LYS A 126 22.56 -21.93 8.24
C LYS A 126 21.49 -21.29 7.38
N VAL A 127 21.25 -21.84 6.19
CA VAL A 127 20.19 -21.38 5.28
C VAL A 127 18.83 -21.57 5.91
N ALA A 128 18.57 -22.74 6.50
CA ALA A 128 17.30 -23.05 7.15
C ALA A 128 16.97 -22.08 8.29
N LYS A 129 17.93 -21.87 9.21
CA LYS A 129 17.75 -20.95 10.34
C LYS A 129 17.52 -19.52 9.87
N PHE A 130 18.32 -19.03 8.93
CA PHE A 130 18.15 -17.67 8.39
C PHE A 130 16.82 -17.50 7.65
N GLY A 131 16.39 -18.53 6.90
CA GLY A 131 15.11 -18.55 6.20
C GLY A 131 13.89 -18.54 7.13
N GLN A 132 13.98 -19.23 8.27
CA GLN A 132 12.91 -19.32 9.28
C GLN A 132 12.58 -17.98 9.94
N ASP A 133 13.53 -17.05 9.97
CA ASP A 133 13.32 -15.73 10.55
C ASP A 133 12.61 -14.77 9.58
N PHE A 134 12.43 -15.12 8.30
CA PHE A 134 11.63 -14.30 7.38
C PHE A 134 10.14 -14.56 7.53
N TYR A 135 9.35 -13.49 7.60
CA TYR A 135 7.89 -13.54 7.60
C TYR A 135 7.28 -12.42 6.77
N GLY A 136 6.14 -12.73 6.14
CA GLY A 136 5.34 -11.76 5.41
C GLY A 136 4.61 -10.81 6.35
N ILE A 137 4.73 -9.51 6.08
CA ILE A 137 3.98 -8.44 6.74
C ILE A 137 2.79 -7.98 5.88
N GLY A 138 2.80 -8.36 4.59
CA GLY A 138 1.73 -8.04 3.65
C GLY A 138 1.61 -6.55 3.42
N SER A 139 0.37 -6.05 3.50
CA SER A 139 0.00 -4.64 3.31
C SER A 139 0.04 -3.80 4.58
N SER A 140 0.67 -4.29 5.66
CA SER A 140 0.75 -3.51 6.90
C SER A 140 1.47 -2.18 6.68
N HIS A 141 0.98 -1.13 7.34
CA HIS A 141 1.50 0.21 7.16
C HIS A 141 2.97 0.33 7.58
N VAL A 142 3.78 0.82 6.65
CA VAL A 142 5.13 1.30 6.93
C VAL A 142 5.03 2.78 7.29
N LYS A 143 5.77 3.21 8.31
CA LYS A 143 5.82 4.61 8.75
C LYS A 143 7.22 5.21 8.54
N PRO A 144 7.62 5.52 7.30
CA PRO A 144 8.89 6.20 7.04
C PRO A 144 8.85 7.63 7.59
N CYS A 145 9.99 8.12 8.08
CA CYS A 145 10.10 9.49 8.58
C CYS A 145 11.40 10.11 8.08
N TYR A 146 11.29 11.12 7.22
CA TYR A 146 12.42 11.88 6.69
C TYR A 146 12.41 13.30 7.24
N GLU A 147 13.47 13.71 7.96
CA GLU A 147 13.59 15.06 8.53
C GLU A 147 12.36 15.54 9.34
N GLY A 148 11.68 14.61 10.03
CA GLY A 148 10.47 14.89 10.82
C GLY A 148 9.17 14.87 10.00
N LEU A 149 9.26 14.71 8.67
CA LEU A 149 8.13 14.48 7.78
C LEU A 149 7.73 13.01 7.85
N LEU A 150 6.64 12.74 8.57
CA LEU A 150 6.07 11.40 8.69
C LEU A 150 5.27 11.05 7.45
N SER A 151 5.61 9.95 6.80
CA SER A 151 4.80 9.28 5.79
C SER A 151 4.11 8.06 6.39
N LYS A 152 2.99 7.67 5.78
CA LYS A 152 2.31 6.39 6.01
C LYS A 152 2.13 5.71 4.67
N ARG A 153 2.85 4.62 4.45
CA ARG A 153 2.82 3.84 3.20
C ARG A 153 2.17 2.50 3.43
N CYS A 154 1.43 2.01 2.45
CA CYS A 154 0.71 0.76 2.49
C CYS A 154 1.22 -0.08 1.30
N PRO A 155 2.41 -0.70 1.44
CA PRO A 155 2.99 -1.49 0.36
C PRO A 155 2.02 -2.59 -0.04
N ASP A 156 2.06 -3.06 -1.29
CA ASP A 156 1.18 -4.16 -1.68
C ASP A 156 1.67 -5.49 -1.07
N LEU A 157 2.99 -5.67 -0.96
CA LEU A 157 3.60 -6.79 -0.24
C LEU A 157 4.87 -6.34 0.48
N SER A 158 5.17 -6.96 1.63
CA SER A 158 6.41 -6.71 2.35
C SER A 158 6.84 -7.89 3.21
N TRP A 159 8.15 -8.02 3.41
CA TRP A 159 8.78 -9.07 4.23
C TRP A 159 9.85 -8.50 5.16
N ALA A 160 9.87 -8.97 6.40
CA ALA A 160 10.88 -8.64 7.39
C ALA A 160 11.63 -9.88 7.87
N HIS A 161 12.82 -9.64 8.41
CA HIS A 161 13.58 -10.62 9.17
C HIS A 161 13.35 -10.40 10.66
N TRP A 162 12.95 -11.45 11.38
CA TRP A 162 12.64 -11.43 12.80
C TRP A 162 13.84 -10.95 13.62
N GLY A 163 13.56 -10.16 14.66
CA GLY A 163 14.56 -9.63 15.59
C GLY A 163 15.57 -8.64 15.01
N HIS A 164 15.49 -8.29 13.73
CA HIS A 164 16.54 -7.51 13.06
C HIS A 164 16.20 -6.03 12.84
N SER A 165 15.00 -5.73 12.35
CA SER A 165 14.59 -4.37 11.99
C SER A 165 13.10 -4.17 12.18
N PHE A 166 12.70 -2.96 12.59
CA PHE A 166 11.30 -2.54 12.61
C PHE A 166 10.72 -2.39 11.19
N TYR A 167 11.55 -1.97 10.24
CA TYR A 167 11.16 -1.85 8.84
C TYR A 167 11.39 -3.17 8.09
N PRO A 168 10.53 -3.53 7.12
CA PRO A 168 10.76 -4.68 6.25
C PRO A 168 12.07 -4.52 5.47
N GLY A 169 12.68 -5.65 5.08
CA GLY A 169 13.86 -5.65 4.21
C GLY A 169 13.49 -5.57 2.74
N LEU A 170 12.34 -6.16 2.37
CA LEU A 170 11.80 -6.23 1.01
C LEU A 170 10.40 -5.60 0.98
N VAL A 171 10.19 -4.69 0.03
CA VAL A 171 8.89 -4.09 -0.30
C VAL A 171 8.59 -4.31 -1.77
N ILE A 172 7.35 -4.65 -2.10
CA ILE A 172 6.85 -4.74 -3.48
C ILE A 172 5.64 -3.84 -3.65
N GLU A 173 5.67 -3.03 -4.69
CA GLU A 173 4.58 -2.17 -5.15
C GLU A 173 4.15 -2.62 -6.54
N VAL A 174 2.85 -2.82 -6.75
CA VAL A 174 2.25 -3.13 -8.03
C VAL A 174 1.45 -1.90 -8.46
N GLY A 175 2.02 -1.11 -9.35
CA GLY A 175 1.36 0.06 -9.93
C GLY A 175 0.40 -0.33 -11.04
N TYR A 176 -0.83 0.15 -10.95
CA TYR A 176 -1.72 0.28 -12.10
C TYR A 176 -1.81 1.77 -12.42
N SER A 177 -1.35 2.17 -13.60
CA SER A 177 -1.35 3.56 -14.12
C SER A 177 -0.59 4.64 -13.34
N GLN A 178 0.27 4.28 -12.38
CA GLN A 178 1.12 5.24 -11.65
C GLN A 178 2.18 5.88 -12.57
N THR A 179 2.62 7.10 -12.25
CA THR A 179 3.72 7.74 -12.98
C THR A 179 5.07 7.27 -12.43
N ARG A 180 6.10 7.20 -13.28
CA ARG A 180 7.48 6.92 -12.83
C ARG A 180 7.93 7.85 -11.71
N LYS A 181 7.60 9.14 -11.78
CA LYS A 181 7.90 10.13 -10.74
C LYS A 181 7.23 9.77 -9.39
N SER A 182 5.97 9.32 -9.43
CA SER A 182 5.28 8.82 -8.23
C SER A 182 6.01 7.62 -7.63
N MET A 183 6.56 6.74 -8.46
CA MET A 183 7.32 5.58 -7.99
C MET A 183 8.67 5.99 -7.38
N GLU A 184 9.42 6.88 -8.03
CA GLU A 184 10.68 7.40 -7.50
C GLU A 184 10.51 8.09 -6.13
N ASN A 185 9.42 8.84 -5.95
CA ASN A 185 9.06 9.43 -4.64
C ASN A 185 8.77 8.35 -3.58
N ARG A 186 8.08 7.25 -3.94
CA ARG A 186 7.83 6.12 -3.03
C ARG A 186 9.13 5.42 -2.63
N VAL A 187 9.99 5.15 -3.61
CA VAL A 187 11.32 4.55 -3.39
C VAL A 187 12.15 5.44 -2.46
N PHE A 188 12.12 6.75 -2.67
CA PHE A 188 12.76 7.72 -1.78
C PHE A 188 12.21 7.61 -0.35
N ASP A 189 10.89 7.67 -0.17
CA ASP A 189 10.24 7.55 1.14
C ASP A 189 10.65 6.27 1.86
N TYR A 190 10.64 5.14 1.16
CA TYR A 190 11.05 3.85 1.73
C TYR A 190 12.51 3.87 2.16
N PHE A 191 13.44 4.30 1.30
CA PHE A 191 14.87 4.24 1.63
C PHE A 191 15.30 5.31 2.61
N TYR A 192 14.98 6.58 2.38
CA TYR A 192 15.37 7.66 3.29
C TYR A 192 14.57 7.63 4.57
N GLY A 193 13.25 7.46 4.49
CA GLY A 193 12.38 7.46 5.66
C GLY A 193 12.56 6.25 6.56
N SER A 194 13.09 5.13 6.06
CA SER A 194 13.50 3.98 6.90
C SER A 194 14.98 4.05 7.34
N LYS A 195 15.70 5.11 7.00
CA LYS A 195 17.16 5.25 7.24
C LYS A 195 17.98 4.10 6.61
N GLY A 196 17.55 3.63 5.43
CA GLY A 196 18.16 2.54 4.67
C GLY A 196 17.97 1.16 5.32
N LYS A 197 16.93 0.99 6.12
CA LYS A 197 16.54 -0.31 6.69
C LYS A 197 15.74 -1.15 5.71
N ILE A 198 14.94 -0.52 4.85
CA ILE A 198 14.41 -1.17 3.65
C ILE A 198 15.55 -1.26 2.64
N LYS A 199 15.84 -2.49 2.18
CA LYS A 199 17.00 -2.78 1.32
C LYS A 199 16.63 -2.92 -0.14
N ILE A 200 15.46 -3.52 -0.40
CA ILE A 200 14.97 -3.78 -1.75
C ILE A 200 13.54 -3.24 -1.87
N VAL A 201 13.31 -2.43 -2.91
CA VAL A 201 11.97 -2.04 -3.36
C VAL A 201 11.80 -2.56 -4.79
N ILE A 202 10.77 -3.37 -5.03
CA ILE A 202 10.41 -3.85 -6.35
C ILE A 202 9.14 -3.14 -6.79
N SER A 203 9.16 -2.51 -7.95
CA SER A 203 8.00 -1.87 -8.57
C SER A 203 7.58 -2.66 -9.79
N ILE A 204 6.31 -3.02 -9.88
CA ILE A 204 5.71 -3.69 -11.04
C ILE A 204 4.72 -2.71 -11.67
N ASP A 205 5.02 -2.20 -12.86
CA ASP A 205 4.13 -1.31 -13.60
C ASP A 205 3.29 -2.11 -14.60
N LEU A 206 1.98 -2.13 -14.39
CA LEU A 206 1.03 -2.83 -15.23
C LEU A 206 0.47 -1.97 -16.39
N LYS A 207 0.75 -0.65 -16.37
CA LYS A 207 0.11 0.43 -17.14
C LYS A 207 -0.47 0.01 -18.50
N PRO A 208 -1.75 -0.40 -18.55
CA PRO A 208 -2.42 -0.53 -19.82
C PRO A 208 -2.77 0.87 -20.32
N SER A 209 -2.37 1.17 -21.55
CA SER A 209 -2.84 2.36 -22.26
C SER A 209 -3.52 1.94 -23.55
N LYS A 210 -4.35 2.82 -24.13
CA LYS A 210 -4.94 2.56 -25.46
C LYS A 210 -3.89 2.30 -26.55
N LYS A 211 -2.64 2.72 -26.33
CA LYS A 211 -1.55 2.67 -27.32
C LYS A 211 -0.51 1.59 -27.05
N SER A 212 -0.50 1.01 -25.86
CA SER A 212 0.52 0.05 -25.43
C SER A 212 -0.01 -0.83 -24.32
N LYS A 213 0.26 -2.13 -24.44
CA LYS A 213 0.05 -3.13 -23.39
C LYS A 213 1.31 -3.37 -22.57
N LYS A 214 2.33 -2.53 -22.69
CA LYS A 214 3.60 -2.75 -22.01
C LYS A 214 3.42 -2.88 -20.50
N ALA A 215 4.16 -3.82 -19.91
CA ALA A 215 4.24 -3.96 -18.46
C ALA A 215 5.68 -4.31 -18.07
N SER A 216 6.15 -3.73 -16.98
CA SER A 216 7.56 -3.78 -16.58
C SER A 216 7.75 -4.03 -15.09
N ILE A 217 8.92 -4.51 -14.74
CA ILE A 217 9.38 -4.69 -13.36
C ILE A 217 10.70 -3.94 -13.18
N GLU A 218 10.80 -3.20 -12.08
CA GLU A 218 11.97 -2.45 -11.67
C GLU A 218 12.38 -2.88 -10.26
N MET A 219 13.67 -3.09 -10.03
CA MET A 219 14.22 -3.39 -8.71
C MET A 219 15.20 -2.30 -8.31
N TRP A 220 14.93 -1.70 -7.15
CA TRP A 220 15.74 -0.65 -6.54
C TRP A 220 16.44 -1.23 -5.31
N LYS A 221 17.69 -0.84 -5.09
CA LYS A 221 18.48 -1.27 -3.94
C LYS A 221 19.03 -0.07 -3.19
N SER A 222 18.98 -0.12 -1.87
CA SER A 222 19.64 0.85 -0.99
C SER A 222 20.95 0.30 -0.44
N SER A 223 21.85 1.20 -0.09
CA SER A 223 23.06 0.92 0.67
C SER A 223 23.29 2.03 1.68
N VAL A 224 23.85 1.67 2.83
CA VAL A 224 24.07 2.61 3.93
C VAL A 224 25.56 2.65 4.23
N ARG A 225 26.13 3.85 4.21
CA ARG A 225 27.48 4.13 4.68
C ARG A 225 27.40 4.98 5.94
N ARG A 226 28.19 4.63 6.94
CA ARG A 226 28.31 5.43 8.17
C ARG A 226 29.60 6.24 8.11
N GLN A 227 29.47 7.55 8.21
CA GLN A 227 30.60 8.48 8.35
C GLN A 227 30.47 9.19 9.70
N GLY A 228 31.15 8.66 10.73
CA GLY A 228 31.01 9.14 12.11
C GLY A 228 29.58 9.03 12.63
N THR A 229 28.97 10.16 12.96
CA THR A 229 27.56 10.24 13.42
C THR A 229 26.55 10.34 12.27
N LYS A 230 27.00 10.56 11.03
CA LYS A 230 26.13 10.71 9.86
C LYS A 230 25.90 9.36 9.17
N LEU A 231 24.65 9.11 8.81
CA LEU A 231 24.26 8.04 7.88
C LEU A 231 24.13 8.63 6.48
N GLU A 232 24.84 8.04 5.54
CA GLU A 232 24.68 8.31 4.12
C GLU A 232 23.93 7.14 3.49
N ILE A 233 22.78 7.46 2.90
CA ILE A 233 21.90 6.49 2.24
C ILE A 233 22.05 6.73 0.75
N ASP A 234 22.52 5.71 0.05
CA ASP A 234 22.60 5.70 -1.40
C ASP A 234 21.59 4.69 -1.92
N TYR A 235 20.92 4.98 -3.04
CA TYR A 235 20.00 4.06 -3.67
C TYR A 235 20.02 4.21 -5.18
N LYS A 236 19.81 3.11 -5.89
CA LYS A 236 19.82 3.09 -7.35
C LYS A 236 18.86 2.07 -7.92
N LEU A 237 18.37 2.37 -9.13
CA LEU A 237 17.72 1.39 -9.98
C LEU A 237 18.76 0.33 -10.36
N HIS A 238 18.56 -0.90 -9.88
CA HIS A 238 19.50 -2.00 -10.06
C HIS A 238 19.16 -2.83 -11.30
N ALA A 239 17.88 -3.06 -11.55
CA ALA A 239 17.39 -3.80 -12.70
C ALA A 239 16.07 -3.23 -13.21
N THR A 240 15.88 -3.26 -14.52
CA THR A 240 14.61 -2.95 -15.18
C THR A 240 14.39 -4.00 -16.27
N SER A 241 13.16 -4.48 -16.40
CA SER A 241 12.82 -5.47 -17.41
C SER A 241 11.36 -5.36 -17.81
N ASP A 242 11.10 -5.43 -19.11
CA ASP A 242 9.74 -5.46 -19.65
C ASP A 242 9.30 -6.91 -19.75
N PHE A 243 8.24 -7.31 -19.02
CA PHE A 243 7.71 -8.68 -19.07
C PHE A 243 6.54 -8.85 -20.02
N ARG A 244 5.96 -7.73 -20.46
CA ARG A 244 4.99 -7.66 -21.55
C ARG A 244 5.37 -6.54 -22.50
N ASN A 245 5.49 -6.86 -23.78
CA ASN A 245 5.84 -5.91 -24.83
C ASN A 245 4.65 -5.00 -25.19
N ASP A 246 4.89 -3.98 -26.00
CA ASP A 246 3.86 -3.02 -26.43
C ASP A 246 2.68 -3.69 -27.14
N ASP A 247 2.94 -4.74 -27.93
CA ASP A 247 1.94 -5.54 -28.64
C ASP A 247 1.17 -6.52 -27.73
N GLY A 248 1.60 -6.63 -26.46
CA GLY A 248 1.05 -7.55 -25.48
C GLY A 248 1.67 -8.94 -25.50
N SER A 249 2.69 -9.21 -26.30
CA SER A 249 3.43 -10.48 -26.27
C SER A 249 4.29 -10.60 -25.00
N PRO A 250 4.52 -11.83 -24.49
CA PRO A 250 5.35 -12.03 -23.32
C PRO A 250 6.84 -11.87 -23.67
N ASN A 251 7.61 -11.38 -22.70
CA ASN A 251 9.07 -11.49 -22.73
C ASN A 251 9.52 -12.49 -21.66
N LEU A 252 9.89 -13.70 -22.09
CA LEU A 252 10.13 -14.83 -21.18
C LEU A 252 11.46 -14.75 -20.42
N ASP A 253 12.43 -14.00 -20.93
CA ASP A 253 13.75 -13.82 -20.32
C ASP A 253 13.78 -12.65 -19.32
N SER A 254 12.63 -12.00 -19.10
CA SER A 254 12.49 -10.89 -18.16
C SER A 254 12.33 -11.36 -16.71
N GLY A 255 12.58 -10.44 -15.77
CA GLY A 255 12.43 -10.68 -14.35
C GLY A 255 13.48 -9.94 -13.54
N VAL A 256 13.47 -10.20 -12.23
CA VAL A 256 14.48 -9.69 -11.30
C VAL A 256 14.93 -10.80 -10.36
N ARG A 257 16.21 -10.75 -9.98
CA ARG A 257 16.84 -11.70 -9.06
C ARG A 257 17.61 -10.95 -7.97
N PHE A 258 17.51 -11.45 -6.75
CA PHE A 258 18.18 -10.93 -5.56
C PHE A 258 18.50 -12.08 -4.60
N THR A 259 19.23 -11.84 -3.52
CA THR A 259 19.54 -12.90 -2.53
C THR A 259 18.89 -12.63 -1.18
N LEU A 260 18.75 -13.68 -0.36
CA LEU A 260 18.31 -13.52 1.04
C LEU A 260 19.20 -12.55 1.82
N GLN A 261 20.51 -12.61 1.58
CA GLN A 261 21.47 -11.67 2.18
C GLN A 261 21.14 -10.22 1.82
N GLU A 262 20.70 -9.94 0.60
CA GLU A 262 20.38 -8.57 0.19
C GLU A 262 19.13 -8.01 0.88
N ILE A 263 18.21 -8.86 1.36
CA ILE A 263 17.01 -8.44 2.08
C ILE A 263 17.37 -8.04 3.53
N ALA A 264 18.30 -8.77 4.15
CA ALA A 264 18.71 -8.56 5.54
C ALA A 264 20.24 -8.66 5.71
N PRO A 265 21.02 -7.74 5.11
CA PRO A 265 22.49 -7.85 5.05
C PRO A 265 23.16 -7.64 6.41
N ASP A 266 22.47 -6.97 7.32
CA ASP A 266 22.97 -6.65 8.66
C ASP A 266 22.49 -7.69 9.71
N ALA A 267 21.71 -8.71 9.30
CA ALA A 267 21.19 -9.73 10.20
C ALA A 267 22.25 -10.80 10.54
N PRO A 268 22.23 -11.37 11.77
CA PRO A 268 23.14 -12.46 12.13
C PRO A 268 23.00 -13.65 11.16
N GLY A 269 24.11 -14.14 10.61
CA GLY A 269 24.13 -15.29 9.69
C GLY A 269 23.95 -14.94 8.21
N ALA A 270 23.78 -13.66 7.86
CA ALA A 270 23.59 -13.19 6.49
C ALA A 270 24.76 -13.57 5.56
N GLU A 271 25.98 -13.70 6.09
CA GLU A 271 27.17 -14.15 5.35
C GLU A 271 27.07 -15.59 4.83
N GLY A 272 26.19 -16.40 5.42
CA GLY A 272 25.97 -17.80 5.05
C GLY A 272 24.96 -18.01 3.91
N VAL A 273 24.26 -16.97 3.46
CA VAL A 273 23.13 -17.09 2.51
C VAL A 273 23.31 -16.25 1.24
N GLY A 274 24.54 -15.83 0.94
CA GLY A 274 24.84 -14.99 -0.23
C GLY A 274 24.58 -15.66 -1.60
N ASN A 275 24.42 -16.98 -1.63
CA ASN A 275 24.07 -17.78 -2.82
C ASN A 275 22.59 -18.24 -2.83
N CYS A 276 21.77 -17.83 -1.86
CA CYS A 276 20.35 -18.15 -1.79
C CYS A 276 19.55 -17.14 -2.62
N PHE A 277 19.35 -17.44 -3.90
CA PHE A 277 18.69 -16.55 -4.85
C PHE A 277 17.16 -16.64 -4.81
N MET A 278 16.52 -15.48 -4.81
CA MET A 278 15.09 -15.29 -5.04
C MET A 278 14.87 -14.68 -6.42
N GLU A 279 13.79 -15.07 -7.08
CA GLU A 279 13.47 -14.61 -8.43
C GLU A 279 11.97 -14.35 -8.64
N ILE A 280 11.67 -13.22 -9.27
CA ILE A 280 10.36 -12.93 -9.85
C ILE A 280 10.52 -12.97 -11.36
N THR A 281 9.96 -14.01 -12.00
CA THR A 281 10.10 -14.21 -13.44
C THR A 281 9.01 -13.49 -14.24
N GLY A 282 9.40 -13.00 -15.41
CA GLY A 282 8.50 -12.36 -16.35
C GLY A 282 7.34 -13.23 -16.79
N ASN A 283 7.59 -14.53 -17.03
CA ASN A 283 6.54 -15.47 -17.41
C ASN A 283 5.41 -15.54 -16.36
N LYS A 284 5.76 -15.66 -15.07
CA LYS A 284 4.76 -15.70 -13.98
C LYS A 284 4.00 -14.38 -13.86
N LEU A 285 4.69 -13.24 -14.01
CA LEU A 285 4.05 -11.92 -14.03
C LEU A 285 3.07 -11.76 -15.19
N TYR A 286 3.48 -12.17 -16.40
CA TYR A 286 2.66 -12.13 -17.60
C TYR A 286 1.41 -12.99 -17.47
N GLU A 287 1.55 -14.23 -16.98
CA GLU A 287 0.42 -15.14 -16.74
C GLU A 287 -0.56 -14.58 -15.72
N ALA A 288 -0.05 -14.02 -14.61
CA ALA A 288 -0.87 -13.41 -13.57
C ALA A 288 -1.66 -12.21 -14.12
N LEU A 289 -0.99 -11.33 -14.88
CA LEU A 289 -1.63 -10.17 -15.51
C LEU A 289 -2.72 -10.60 -16.50
N CYS A 290 -2.42 -11.57 -17.38
CA CYS A 290 -3.40 -12.13 -18.31
C CYS A 290 -4.62 -12.73 -17.58
N ARG A 291 -4.42 -13.42 -16.46
CA ARG A 291 -5.50 -13.97 -15.65
C ARG A 291 -6.35 -12.87 -15.02
N GLY A 292 -5.70 -11.83 -14.50
CA GLY A 292 -6.33 -10.65 -13.95
C GLY A 292 -7.23 -9.93 -14.96
N GLU A 293 -6.71 -9.66 -16.15
CA GLU A 293 -7.46 -9.02 -17.24
C GLU A 293 -8.65 -9.87 -17.71
N LYS A 294 -8.48 -11.19 -17.82
CA LYS A 294 -9.59 -12.11 -18.15
C LYS A 294 -10.67 -12.12 -17.07
N SER A 295 -10.27 -12.07 -15.79
CA SER A 295 -11.20 -12.05 -14.66
C SER A 295 -12.02 -10.78 -14.66
N LEU A 296 -11.38 -9.62 -14.89
CA LEU A 296 -12.07 -8.34 -15.03
C LEU A 296 -13.10 -8.37 -16.18
N ALA A 297 -12.69 -8.86 -17.35
CA ALA A 297 -13.59 -8.95 -18.51
C ALA A 297 -14.77 -9.92 -18.31
N ALA A 298 -14.60 -10.95 -17.47
CA ALA A 298 -15.68 -11.87 -17.10
C ALA A 298 -16.65 -11.22 -16.10
N GLU A 299 -16.12 -10.52 -15.10
CA GLU A 299 -16.90 -9.77 -14.12
C GLU A 299 -17.76 -8.68 -14.77
N GLU A 300 -17.17 -7.86 -15.64
CA GLU A 300 -17.90 -6.82 -16.39
C GLU A 300 -19.04 -7.40 -17.24
N ARG A 301 -18.87 -8.62 -17.76
CA ARG A 301 -19.91 -9.31 -18.54
C ARG A 301 -21.00 -9.85 -17.62
N GLY A 302 -20.62 -10.52 -16.53
CA GLY A 302 -21.56 -11.05 -15.55
C GLY A 302 -22.41 -9.96 -14.91
N LEU A 303 -21.84 -8.77 -14.67
CA LEU A 303 -22.58 -7.62 -14.13
C LEU A 303 -23.63 -7.11 -15.13
N LYS A 304 -23.27 -7.00 -16.42
CA LYS A 304 -24.23 -6.62 -17.48
C LYS A 304 -25.35 -7.64 -17.64
N GLU A 305 -25.02 -8.93 -17.59
CA GLU A 305 -26.01 -10.00 -17.62
C GLU A 305 -26.93 -9.94 -16.39
N ALA A 306 -26.39 -9.79 -15.18
CA ALA A 306 -27.17 -9.68 -13.95
C ALA A 306 -28.12 -8.47 -13.95
N GLN A 307 -27.66 -7.31 -14.45
CA GLN A 307 -28.48 -6.10 -14.58
C GLN A 307 -29.62 -6.26 -15.60
N SER A 308 -29.48 -7.18 -16.56
CA SER A 308 -30.51 -7.46 -17.56
C SER A 308 -31.57 -8.47 -17.09
N ILE A 309 -31.35 -9.13 -15.96
CA ILE A 309 -32.27 -10.13 -15.40
C ILE A 309 -33.16 -9.46 -14.36
N GLU A 310 -34.45 -9.37 -14.65
CA GLU A 310 -35.45 -8.95 -13.68
C GLU A 310 -35.72 -10.11 -12.70
N ILE A 311 -35.20 -10.00 -11.48
CA ILE A 311 -35.45 -10.98 -10.43
C ILE A 311 -36.68 -10.51 -9.66
N ALA A 312 -37.78 -11.24 -9.76
CA ALA A 312 -38.92 -11.04 -8.88
C ALA A 312 -38.44 -11.24 -7.42
N PRO A 313 -38.80 -10.34 -6.49
CA PRO A 313 -38.42 -10.50 -5.10
C PRO A 313 -38.88 -11.87 -4.58
N PRO A 314 -38.08 -12.54 -3.74
CA PRO A 314 -38.48 -13.79 -3.10
C PRO A 314 -39.90 -13.68 -2.54
N ARG A 315 -40.77 -14.66 -2.82
CA ARG A 315 -42.20 -14.59 -2.44
C ARG A 315 -42.41 -14.27 -0.97
N HIS A 316 -41.59 -14.77 -0.06
CA HIS A 316 -41.72 -14.48 1.38
C HIS A 316 -41.49 -13.00 1.75
N LEU A 317 -40.85 -12.21 0.88
CA LEU A 317 -40.70 -10.76 1.04
C LEU A 317 -41.90 -9.97 0.47
N THR A 318 -42.80 -10.64 -0.26
CA THR A 318 -44.04 -10.05 -0.81
C THR A 318 -45.31 -10.60 -0.16
N LEU A 319 -45.21 -11.66 0.63
CA LEU A 319 -46.30 -12.23 1.42
C LEU A 319 -46.62 -11.36 2.64
N GLY A 320 -47.90 -11.25 2.97
CA GLY A 320 -48.33 -10.64 4.23
C GLY A 320 -47.92 -11.52 5.44
N ARG A 321 -47.79 -10.91 6.63
CA ARG A 321 -47.40 -11.60 7.88
C ARG A 321 -48.19 -12.90 8.12
N ALA A 322 -49.49 -12.91 7.83
CA ALA A 322 -50.33 -14.10 8.01
C ALA A 322 -49.95 -15.26 7.06
N GLU A 323 -49.60 -14.95 5.81
CA GLU A 323 -49.21 -15.95 4.80
C GLU A 323 -47.79 -16.48 5.05
N VAL A 324 -46.89 -15.64 5.57
CA VAL A 324 -45.53 -16.08 5.99
C VAL A 324 -45.62 -17.06 7.16
N MET A 325 -46.47 -16.79 8.15
CA MET A 325 -46.66 -17.66 9.32
C MET A 325 -47.38 -18.98 8.98
N GLU A 326 -48.22 -18.99 7.94
CA GLU A 326 -48.85 -20.22 7.42
C GLU A 326 -47.84 -21.09 6.65
N GLN A 327 -46.98 -20.47 5.84
CA GLN A 327 -46.02 -21.18 5.00
C GLN A 327 -44.76 -21.61 5.75
N TYR A 328 -44.36 -20.86 6.78
CA TYR A 328 -43.16 -21.09 7.57
C TYR A 328 -43.48 -21.00 9.07
N PRO A 329 -44.21 -21.99 9.63
CA PRO A 329 -44.70 -21.94 11.01
C PRO A 329 -43.60 -21.90 12.08
N ASP A 330 -42.36 -22.23 11.72
CA ASP A 330 -41.20 -22.24 12.62
C ASP A 330 -40.37 -20.93 12.58
N LEU A 331 -40.72 -19.97 11.71
CA LEU A 331 -40.06 -18.66 11.65
C LEU A 331 -40.63 -17.74 12.75
N ASP A 332 -40.04 -17.82 13.95
CA ASP A 332 -40.35 -16.91 15.06
C ASP A 332 -39.75 -15.52 14.78
N TYR A 333 -40.46 -14.70 13.99
CA TYR A 333 -40.09 -13.30 13.77
C TYR A 333 -40.37 -12.49 15.04
N GLN A 334 -39.37 -12.37 15.92
CA GLN A 334 -39.32 -11.32 16.93
C GLN A 334 -38.75 -10.05 16.31
N TYR A 335 -39.61 -9.12 15.90
CA TYR A 335 -39.28 -7.71 15.73
C TYR A 335 -40.43 -6.86 16.28
N ASP A 336 -40.11 -6.01 17.25
CA ASP A 336 -40.94 -4.90 17.75
C ASP A 336 -41.06 -3.77 16.72
#